data_AF-Q2I1H5-F1
#
_entry.id   AF-Q2I1H5-F1
#
_cell.length_a   1.000
_cell.length_b   1.000
_cell.length_c   1.000
_cell.angle_alpha   90.00
_cell.angle_beta   90.00
_cell.angle_gamma   90.00
#
_symmetry.space_group_name_H-M   'P 1'
#
loop_
_entity.id
_entity.type
_entity.pdbx_description
1 polymer ?
#
loop_
_entity_poly.entity_id
_entity_poly.type
_entity_poly.pdbx_seq_one_letter_code
_entity_poly.pdbx_strand_id
1 'polypeptide(L)'
;WDGTIPTPAILKPKPLWTGKQILSMTIPRGINIYRSPDPKSSSPVFDDGMLIENGEIIFGIVEKKTVGASQGGLIHVVFREKGPEATRTLFTGLQQIVNYWLFHNGFSIGIGDTVADKKTMAYITEQIKMRKQNV
;
A
#
# COMPACT_ATOMS: atom_id res chain seq x y z
N TRP A 1 -16.88 -10.63 7.42
CA TRP A 1 -16.01 -11.42 8.30
C TRP A 1 -16.76 -12.69 8.67
N ASP A 2 -16.07 -13.83 8.66
CA ASP A 2 -16.63 -15.17 8.89
C ASP A 2 -16.41 -15.67 10.32
N GLY A 3 -15.89 -14.83 11.22
CA GLY A 3 -15.61 -15.19 12.62
C GLY A 3 -14.27 -15.91 12.81
N THR A 4 -13.55 -16.22 11.73
CA THR A 4 -12.26 -16.92 11.81
C THR A 4 -11.11 -15.92 11.90
N ILE A 5 -10.12 -16.24 12.75
CA ILE A 5 -8.88 -15.46 12.87
C ILE A 5 -7.84 -16.16 11.98
N PRO A 6 -7.17 -15.45 11.05
CA PRO A 6 -6.18 -16.06 10.19
C PRO A 6 -4.97 -16.53 10.99
N THR A 7 -4.26 -17.54 10.48
CA THR A 7 -2.99 -17.97 11.07
C THR A 7 -1.96 -16.82 10.99
N PRO A 8 -1.26 -16.50 12.08
CA PRO A 8 -0.25 -15.43 12.08
C PRO A 8 0.89 -15.75 11.11
N ALA A 9 1.40 -14.74 10.39
CA ALA A 9 2.56 -14.89 9.51
C ALA A 9 3.83 -15.32 10.25
N ILE A 10 3.99 -14.88 11.49
CA ILE A 10 5.12 -15.23 12.34
C ILE A 10 4.57 -15.97 13.55
N LEU A 11 4.95 -17.23 13.74
CA LEU A 11 4.48 -18.06 14.86
C LEU A 11 5.38 -17.98 16.09
N LYS A 12 6.70 -17.87 15.88
CA LYS A 12 7.72 -17.83 16.93
C LYS A 12 8.62 -16.62 16.74
N PRO A 13 9.14 -16.00 17.80
CA PRO A 13 8.93 -16.34 19.22
C PRO A 13 7.55 -15.93 19.76
N LYS A 14 6.84 -15.02 19.08
CA LYS A 14 5.49 -14.57 19.42
C LYS A 14 4.62 -14.59 18.16
N PRO A 15 3.33 -14.97 18.25
CA PRO A 15 2.40 -14.86 17.14
C PRO A 15 2.23 -13.39 16.72
N LEU A 16 2.60 -13.07 15.47
CA LEU A 16 2.44 -11.74 14.87
C LEU A 16 1.81 -11.85 13.48
N TRP A 17 0.88 -10.93 13.22
CA TRP A 17 0.21 -10.76 11.94
C TRP A 17 0.79 -9.58 11.18
N THR A 18 0.83 -9.68 9.86
CA THR A 18 1.23 -8.54 9.01
C THR A 18 0.03 -7.65 8.70
N GLY A 19 0.29 -6.38 8.37
CA GLY A 19 -0.75 -5.48 7.88
C GLY A 19 -1.43 -6.02 6.61
N LYS A 20 -0.66 -6.66 5.72
CA LYS A 20 -1.18 -7.30 4.50
C LYS A 20 -2.18 -8.42 4.80
N GLN A 21 -1.91 -9.26 5.81
CA GLN A 21 -2.83 -10.32 6.23
C GLN A 21 -4.17 -9.75 6.70
N ILE A 22 -4.14 -8.73 7.57
CA ILE A 22 -5.37 -8.12 8.09
C ILE A 22 -6.14 -7.42 6.98
N LEU A 23 -5.46 -6.71 6.08
CA LEU A 23 -6.11 -6.03 4.97
C LEU A 23 -6.74 -7.03 3.98
N SER A 24 -6.10 -8.18 3.75
CA SER A 24 -6.60 -9.25 2.87
C SER A 24 -7.94 -9.82 3.34
N MET A 25 -8.23 -9.79 4.65
CA MET A 25 -9.53 -10.25 5.19
C MET A 25 -10.73 -9.43 4.66
N THR A 26 -10.49 -8.24 4.11
CA THR A 26 -11.53 -7.40 3.51
C THR A 26 -11.77 -7.71 2.04
N ILE A 27 -10.81 -8.34 1.38
CA ILE A 27 -10.85 -8.61 -0.05
C ILE A 27 -11.68 -9.89 -0.27
N PRO A 28 -12.71 -9.85 -1.13
CA PRO A 28 -13.49 -11.03 -1.44
C PRO A 28 -12.64 -12.15 -2.03
N ARG A 29 -12.96 -13.41 -1.70
CA ARG A 29 -12.31 -14.58 -2.30
C ARG A 29 -12.51 -14.61 -3.82
N GLY A 30 -11.51 -15.12 -4.53
CA GLY A 30 -11.50 -15.27 -5.98
C GLY A 30 -11.09 -14.01 -6.75
N ILE A 31 -10.68 -12.94 -6.06
CA ILE A 31 -10.11 -11.74 -6.69
C ILE A 31 -8.63 -12.00 -6.99
N ASN A 32 -8.23 -11.78 -8.23
CA ASN A 32 -6.85 -11.92 -8.66
C ASN A 32 -6.36 -10.65 -9.36
N ILE A 33 -5.23 -10.11 -8.91
CA ILE A 33 -4.62 -8.91 -9.48
C ILE A 33 -3.12 -9.12 -9.56
N TYR A 34 -2.53 -8.86 -10.73
CA TYR A 34 -1.09 -8.87 -10.92
C TYR A 34 -0.61 -7.59 -11.57
N ARG A 35 0.35 -6.94 -10.93
CA ARG A 35 1.14 -5.85 -11.45
C ARG A 35 2.60 -6.20 -11.24
N SER A 36 3.33 -6.33 -12.34
CA SER A 36 4.75 -6.66 -12.29
C SER A 36 5.56 -5.54 -11.62
N PRO A 37 6.50 -5.87 -10.72
CA PRO A 37 7.49 -4.92 -10.21
C PRO A 37 8.49 -4.51 -11.31
N ASP A 38 9.24 -3.44 -11.05
CA ASP A 38 10.38 -3.01 -11.86
C ASP A 38 11.68 -2.99 -11.02
N PRO A 39 12.66 -3.89 -11.28
CA PRO A 39 12.71 -4.89 -12.33
C PRO A 39 11.74 -6.07 -12.11
N LYS A 40 11.33 -6.73 -13.20
CA LYS A 40 10.43 -7.89 -13.15
C LYS A 40 11.05 -9.01 -12.32
N SER A 41 10.37 -9.36 -11.23
CA SER A 41 10.74 -10.45 -10.34
C SER A 41 9.47 -11.03 -9.71
N SER A 42 9.46 -12.33 -9.47
CA SER A 42 8.42 -12.98 -8.66
C SER A 42 8.60 -12.74 -7.16
N SER A 43 9.75 -12.18 -6.76
CA SER A 43 10.08 -11.84 -5.37
C SER A 43 10.73 -10.45 -5.35
N PRO A 44 9.92 -9.38 -5.41
CA PRO A 44 10.44 -8.01 -5.42
C PRO A 44 11.11 -7.65 -4.08
N VAL A 45 12.35 -7.18 -4.15
CA VAL A 45 13.15 -6.82 -2.97
C VAL A 45 12.58 -5.59 -2.24
N PHE A 46 12.01 -4.66 -3.01
CA PHE A 46 11.46 -3.40 -2.50
C PHE A 46 9.95 -3.42 -2.29
N ASP A 47 9.33 -4.61 -2.33
CA ASP A 47 7.87 -4.77 -2.23
C ASP A 47 7.11 -3.95 -3.30
N ASP A 48 7.75 -3.77 -4.46
CA ASP A 48 7.16 -3.12 -5.63
C ASP A 48 6.17 -4.05 -6.36
N GLY A 49 5.33 -3.47 -7.21
CA GLY A 49 4.26 -4.18 -7.88
C GLY A 49 3.10 -4.51 -6.95
N MET A 50 2.28 -5.49 -7.35
CA MET A 50 1.14 -5.97 -6.56
C MET A 50 0.76 -7.36 -7.02
N LEU A 51 0.65 -8.30 -6.09
CA LEU A 51 0.07 -9.62 -6.35
C LEU A 51 -1.00 -9.91 -5.31
N ILE A 52 -2.24 -10.03 -5.79
CA ILE A 52 -3.38 -10.51 -5.03
C ILE A 52 -3.82 -11.82 -5.68
N GLU A 53 -3.86 -12.89 -4.89
CA GLU A 53 -4.26 -14.22 -5.34
C GLU A 53 -5.39 -14.73 -4.46
N ASN A 54 -6.53 -15.06 -5.07
CA ASN A 54 -7.74 -15.52 -4.39
C ASN A 54 -8.21 -14.62 -3.22
N GLY A 55 -7.97 -13.31 -3.32
CA GLY A 55 -8.28 -12.34 -2.27
C GLY A 55 -7.20 -12.17 -1.19
N GLU A 56 -6.03 -12.80 -1.33
CA GLU A 56 -4.89 -12.64 -0.42
C GLU A 56 -3.77 -11.82 -1.06
N ILE A 57 -3.27 -10.81 -0.36
CA ILE A 57 -2.13 -10.00 -0.80
C ILE A 57 -0.84 -10.78 -0.51
N ILE A 58 -0.16 -11.22 -1.57
CA ILE A 58 1.09 -11.98 -1.48
C ILE A 58 2.28 -11.02 -1.34
N PHE A 59 2.35 -10.00 -2.20
CA PHE A 59 3.35 -8.94 -2.13
C PHE A 59 2.80 -7.63 -2.71
N GLY A 60 3.49 -6.54 -2.43
CA GLY A 60 3.18 -5.21 -2.97
C GLY A 60 2.70 -4.24 -1.90
N ILE A 61 3.10 -2.98 -2.03
CA ILE A 61 2.56 -1.88 -1.21
C ILE A 61 1.21 -1.44 -1.76
N VAL A 62 0.19 -1.45 -0.90
CA VAL A 62 -1.16 -1.01 -1.27
C VAL A 62 -1.19 0.52 -1.35
N GLU A 63 -1.08 1.04 -2.57
CA GLU A 63 -1.05 2.47 -2.85
C GLU A 63 -2.23 2.93 -3.73
N LYS A 64 -2.24 4.22 -4.11
CA LYS A 64 -3.24 4.83 -5.00
C LYS A 64 -3.46 4.02 -6.29
N LYS A 65 -2.41 3.43 -6.87
CA LYS A 65 -2.54 2.63 -8.09
C LYS A 65 -3.37 1.35 -7.87
N THR A 66 -3.43 0.83 -6.64
CA THR A 66 -4.15 -0.41 -6.32
C THR A 66 -5.55 -0.12 -5.79
N VAL A 67 -5.71 0.81 -4.84
CA VAL A 67 -7.01 1.12 -4.20
C VAL A 67 -7.65 2.42 -4.67
N GLY A 68 -7.02 3.15 -5.59
CA GLY A 68 -7.59 4.36 -6.17
C GLY A 68 -8.47 4.09 -7.38
N ALA A 69 -8.91 5.17 -8.04
CA ALA A 69 -9.68 5.15 -9.28
C ALA A 69 -8.80 4.81 -10.50
N SER A 70 -8.11 3.66 -10.45
CA SER A 70 -7.24 3.17 -11.51
C SER A 70 -7.92 2.06 -12.30
N GLN A 71 -7.73 2.06 -13.63
CA GLN A 71 -8.14 0.92 -14.45
C GLN A 71 -7.35 -0.34 -14.03
N GLY A 72 -8.02 -1.49 -13.98
CA GLY A 72 -7.43 -2.72 -13.41
C GLY A 72 -7.08 -2.64 -11.91
N GLY A 73 -7.49 -1.60 -11.18
CA GLY A 73 -7.32 -1.52 -9.73
C GLY A 73 -8.27 -2.45 -8.96
N LEU A 74 -8.04 -2.61 -7.67
CA LEU A 74 -8.79 -3.50 -6.79
C LEU A 74 -10.29 -3.24 -6.83
N ILE A 75 -10.70 -1.96 -6.72
CA ILE A 75 -12.11 -1.58 -6.75
C ILE A 75 -12.75 -1.94 -8.10
N HIS A 76 -12.04 -1.68 -9.20
CA HIS A 76 -12.55 -1.96 -10.54
C HIS A 76 -12.73 -3.47 -10.76
N VAL A 77 -11.75 -4.29 -10.37
CA VAL A 77 -11.83 -5.75 -10.50
C VAL A 77 -12.94 -6.31 -9.63
N VAL A 78 -13.03 -5.91 -8.35
CA VAL A 78 -14.07 -6.38 -7.43
C VAL A 78 -15.47 -5.98 -7.92
N PHE A 79 -15.63 -4.77 -8.43
CA PHE A 79 -16.92 -4.33 -8.97
C PHE A 79 -17.35 -5.17 -10.17
N ARG A 80 -16.42 -5.52 -11.06
CA ARG A 80 -16.73 -6.32 -12.25
C ARG A 80 -16.95 -7.81 -11.94
N GLU A 81 -16.20 -8.36 -11.00
CA GLU A 81 -16.24 -9.81 -10.70
C GLU A 81 -17.26 -10.18 -9.61
N LYS A 82 -17.50 -9.30 -8.65
CA LYS A 82 -18.34 -9.57 -7.46
C LYS A 82 -19.54 -8.62 -7.34
N GLY A 83 -19.62 -7.58 -8.18
CA GLY A 83 -20.73 -6.65 -8.23
C GLY A 83 -20.66 -5.51 -7.20
N PRO A 84 -21.68 -4.64 -7.22
CA PRO A 84 -21.71 -3.41 -6.44
C PRO A 84 -21.78 -3.64 -4.92
N GLU A 85 -22.55 -4.64 -4.46
CA GLU A 85 -22.70 -4.90 -3.02
C GLU A 85 -21.39 -5.35 -2.38
N ALA A 86 -20.67 -6.30 -3.02
CA ALA A 86 -19.36 -6.73 -2.54
C ALA A 86 -18.36 -5.58 -2.53
N THR A 87 -18.43 -4.69 -3.52
CA THR A 87 -17.60 -3.49 -3.59
C THR A 87 -17.91 -2.51 -2.46
N ARG A 88 -19.20 -2.31 -2.14
CA ARG A 88 -19.61 -1.50 -0.99
C ARG A 88 -19.05 -2.06 0.32
N THR A 89 -19.16 -3.36 0.53
CA THR A 89 -18.59 -4.03 1.70
C THR A 89 -17.08 -3.88 1.76
N LEU A 90 -16.38 -4.00 0.63
CA LEU A 90 -14.94 -3.77 0.53
C LEU A 90 -14.56 -2.35 0.98
N PHE A 91 -15.25 -1.32 0.49
CA PHE A 91 -15.00 0.06 0.91
C PHE A 91 -15.14 0.24 2.41
N THR A 92 -16.25 -0.25 2.99
CA THR A 92 -16.49 -0.18 4.43
C THR A 92 -15.40 -0.91 5.21
N GLY A 93 -15.04 -2.12 4.81
CA GLY A 93 -14.03 -2.93 5.51
C GLY A 93 -12.64 -2.29 5.47
N LEU A 94 -12.19 -1.83 4.30
CA LEU A 94 -10.90 -1.16 4.13
C LEU A 94 -10.82 0.11 5.00
N GLN A 95 -11.86 0.96 4.95
CA GLN A 95 -11.89 2.19 5.73
C GLN A 95 -11.90 1.92 7.23
N GLN A 96 -12.70 0.97 7.71
CA GLN A 96 -12.76 0.63 9.14
C GLN A 96 -11.40 0.16 9.68
N ILE A 97 -10.75 -0.76 8.98
CA ILE A 97 -9.45 -1.30 9.41
C ILE A 97 -8.36 -0.23 9.36
N VAL A 98 -8.25 0.50 8.24
CA VAL A 98 -7.20 1.51 8.07
C VAL A 98 -7.40 2.67 9.04
N ASN A 99 -8.63 3.15 9.23
CA ASN A 99 -8.90 4.24 10.17
C ASN A 99 -8.62 3.82 11.61
N TYR A 100 -9.02 2.61 12.01
CA TYR A 100 -8.73 2.09 13.35
C TYR A 100 -7.23 1.95 13.59
N TRP A 101 -6.49 1.42 12.60
CA TRP A 101 -5.04 1.33 12.67
C TRP A 101 -4.41 2.73 12.74
N LEU A 102 -4.82 3.66 11.88
CA LEU A 102 -4.28 5.02 11.82
C LEU A 102 -4.54 5.79 13.11
N PHE A 103 -5.69 5.59 13.74
CA PHE A 103 -6.02 6.20 15.04
C PHE A 103 -5.01 5.83 16.13
N HIS A 104 -4.54 4.58 16.15
CA HIS A 104 -3.57 4.10 17.15
C HIS A 104 -2.11 4.38 16.77
N ASN A 105 -1.78 4.42 15.48
CA ASN A 105 -0.41 4.71 15.03
C ASN A 105 -0.13 6.20 15.05
N GLY A 106 -1.11 7.02 14.67
CA GLY A 106 -0.94 8.45 14.43
C GLY A 106 -0.23 8.73 13.11
N PHE A 107 -0.55 9.89 12.52
CA PHE A 107 0.19 10.46 11.40
C PHE A 107 0.15 11.98 11.54
N SER A 108 1.29 12.63 11.34
CA SER A 108 1.42 14.08 11.47
C SER A 108 2.49 14.61 10.51
N ILE A 109 2.46 15.91 10.27
CA ILE A 109 3.45 16.65 9.47
C ILE A 109 3.85 17.91 10.24
N GLY A 110 5.11 18.32 10.13
CA GLY A 110 5.64 19.50 10.81
C GLY A 110 6.71 20.22 9.99
N ILE A 111 7.22 21.33 10.55
CA ILE A 111 8.28 22.11 9.89
C ILE A 111 9.54 21.28 9.64
N GLY A 112 9.83 20.31 10.50
CA GLY A 112 10.98 19.41 10.37
C GLY A 112 10.98 18.61 9.07
N ASP A 113 9.81 18.24 8.55
CA ASP A 113 9.68 17.49 7.28
C ASP A 113 10.06 18.34 6.05
N THR A 114 10.12 19.66 6.22
CA THR A 114 10.48 20.61 5.16
C THR A 114 11.95 21.03 5.19
N VAL A 115 12.68 20.70 6.26
CA VAL A 115 14.09 21.09 6.41
C VAL A 115 14.99 20.02 5.79
N ALA A 116 15.54 20.31 4.62
CA ALA A 116 16.53 19.46 3.98
C ALA A 116 17.88 19.46 4.74
N ASP A 117 18.65 18.40 4.57
CA ASP A 117 19.97 18.30 5.20
C ASP A 117 20.95 19.36 4.66
N LYS A 118 21.95 19.70 5.47
CA LYS A 118 22.91 20.77 5.15
C LYS A 118 23.68 20.50 3.85
N LYS A 119 23.98 19.24 3.52
CA LYS A 119 24.72 18.89 2.29
C LYS A 119 23.83 19.12 1.07
N THR A 120 22.58 18.69 1.12
CA THR A 120 21.58 18.94 0.08
C THR A 120 21.34 20.44 -0.12
N MET A 121 21.21 21.23 0.96
CA MET A 121 21.04 22.68 0.86
C MET A 121 22.25 23.40 0.25
N ALA A 122 23.47 22.98 0.59
CA ALA A 122 24.69 23.51 0.00
C ALA A 122 24.75 23.18 -1.50
N TYR A 123 24.46 21.93 -1.88
CA TYR A 123 24.38 21.49 -3.27
C TYR A 123 23.36 22.30 -4.08
N ILE A 124 22.15 22.48 -3.56
CA ILE A 124 21.11 23.29 -4.22
C ILE A 124 21.61 24.72 -4.45
N THR A 125 22.24 25.32 -3.44
CA THR A 125 22.76 26.70 -3.52
C THR A 125 23.85 26.83 -4.58
N GLU A 126 24.75 25.85 -4.67
CA GLU A 126 25.81 25.80 -5.67
C GLU A 126 25.25 25.65 -7.09
N GLN A 127 24.27 24.76 -7.29
CA GLN A 127 23.62 24.58 -8.59
C GLN A 127 22.91 25.86 -9.06
N ILE A 128 22.23 26.58 -8.15
CA ILE A 128 21.61 27.87 -8.46
C ILE A 128 22.67 28.90 -8.89
N LYS A 129 23.79 28.96 -8.16
CA LYS A 129 24.87 29.91 -8.47
C LYS A 129 25.51 29.63 -9.83
N MET A 130 25.81 28.36 -10.13
CA MET A 130 26.36 27.94 -11.43
C MET A 130 25.42 28.31 -12.58
N ARG A 131 24.11 28.08 -12.43
CA ARG A 131 23.14 28.39 -13.49
C ARG A 131 22.94 29.89 -13.70
N LYS A 132 23.02 30.71 -12.66
CA LYS A 132 23.00 32.17 -12.78
C LYS A 132 24.19 32.75 -13.54
N GLN A 133 25.32 32.06 -13.61
CA GLN A 133 26.50 32.50 -14.37
C GLN A 133 26.42 32.17 -15.87
N ASN A 134 25.54 31.23 -16.24
CA ASN A 134 25.33 30.79 -17.63
C ASN A 134 24.14 31.51 -18.30
N VAL A 135 23.64 32.58 -17.68
CA VAL A 135 22.60 33.50 -18.18
C VAL A 135 23.22 34.87 -18.30
#